data_AF-A0A9P9MH82-F1
#
_entry.id   AF-A0A9P9MH82-F1
#
_cell.length_a   1.000
_cell.length_b   1.000
_cell.length_c   1.000
_cell.angle_alpha   90.00
_cell.angle_beta   90.00
_cell.angle_gamma   90.00
#
_symmetry.space_group_name_H-M   'P 1'
#
loop_
_entity.id
_entity.type
_entity.pdbx_description
1 polymer ?
#
loop_
_entity_poly.entity_id
_entity_poly.type
_entity_poly.pdbx_seq_one_letter_code
_entity_poly.pdbx_strand_id
1 'polypeptide(L)'
;MSELDSNLSVPGHNNATYGPIPRSEQLFNIEFLEIAPTPWEMDKYFFTLLRGYILDSKVDDAENLDKLLANATVKISLCVVLPSGKELPPREYTIPLRTIAFQTFAHVSIRDTTGNYMAHLTAGNMNDILTDYMIPAMFIERGTWNFGVLAELEDGRYLFAIELTQWLEGRRE
;
A
#
# COMPACT_ATOMS: atom_id res chain seq x y z
N MET A 1 23.90 0.29 9.25
CA MET A 1 23.18 -0.64 10.15
C MET A 1 21.71 -0.21 10.15
N SER A 2 20.89 -0.84 9.32
CA SER A 2 19.41 -0.80 9.40
C SER A 2 18.77 -1.87 8.49
N GLU A 3 19.35 -3.07 8.44
CA GLU A 3 18.60 -4.31 8.09
C GLU A 3 17.53 -4.65 9.14
N LEU A 4 17.43 -3.86 10.23
CA LEU A 4 16.63 -4.21 11.41
C LEU A 4 15.11 -4.09 11.21
N ASP A 5 14.65 -3.30 10.24
CA ASP A 5 13.21 -3.05 10.04
C ASP A 5 12.61 -3.84 8.87
N SER A 6 13.43 -4.27 7.89
CA SER A 6 13.00 -5.20 6.86
C SER A 6 12.66 -6.53 7.52
N ASN A 7 11.38 -6.95 7.47
CA ASN A 7 10.77 -8.11 8.16
C ASN A 7 10.02 -7.82 9.47
N LEU A 8 9.96 -6.57 9.95
CA LEU A 8 9.07 -6.26 11.07
C LEU A 8 7.61 -6.30 10.59
N SER A 9 6.73 -7.02 11.27
CA SER A 9 5.31 -7.09 10.90
C SER A 9 4.63 -5.73 11.03
N VAL A 10 3.80 -5.38 10.05
CA VAL A 10 2.92 -4.21 10.11
C VAL A 10 1.77 -4.53 11.08
N PRO A 11 1.46 -3.67 12.07
CA PRO A 11 0.39 -3.93 13.02
C PRO A 11 -0.98 -4.18 12.33
N GLY A 12 -1.78 -5.10 12.86
CA GLY A 12 -3.15 -5.36 12.41
C GLY A 12 -3.40 -6.80 11.99
N HIS A 13 -4.44 -7.03 11.19
CA HIS A 13 -4.82 -8.36 10.68
C HIS A 13 -4.41 -8.51 9.22
N ASN A 14 -3.12 -8.72 9.04
CA ASN A 14 -2.48 -8.87 7.74
C ASN A 14 -1.19 -9.70 7.92
N ASN A 15 -0.52 -10.02 6.83
CA ASN A 15 0.77 -10.69 6.83
C ASN A 15 1.89 -9.82 6.20
N ALA A 16 1.70 -8.50 6.22
CA ALA A 16 2.64 -7.55 5.66
C ALA A 16 3.80 -7.27 6.64
N THR A 17 4.94 -6.92 6.08
CA THR A 17 6.12 -6.44 6.78
C THR A 17 6.51 -5.05 6.29
N TYR A 18 7.18 -4.27 7.13
CA TYR A 18 7.88 -3.07 6.69
C TYR A 18 9.02 -3.46 5.75
N GLY A 19 9.19 -2.68 4.68
CA GLY A 19 10.24 -2.90 3.68
C GLY A 19 9.86 -2.32 2.31
N PRO A 20 10.84 -2.05 1.44
CA PRO A 20 12.28 -2.14 1.67
C PRO A 20 12.86 -0.93 2.42
N ILE A 21 12.07 0.11 2.68
CA ILE A 21 12.53 1.34 3.35
C ILE A 21 12.43 1.21 4.88
N PRO A 22 13.49 1.52 5.66
CA PRO A 22 13.43 1.49 7.12
C PRO A 22 12.31 2.37 7.68
N ARG A 23 11.64 1.93 8.75
CA ARG A 23 10.48 2.65 9.31
C ARG A 23 10.85 4.05 9.80
N SER A 24 12.08 4.23 10.31
CA SER A 24 12.59 5.53 10.74
C SER A 24 12.61 6.58 9.61
N GLU A 25 12.78 6.14 8.37
CA GLU A 25 12.84 6.97 7.16
C GLU A 25 11.45 7.27 6.58
N GLN A 26 10.42 6.53 6.99
CA GLN A 26 9.04 6.70 6.53
C GLN A 26 8.34 7.84 7.31
N LEU A 27 7.62 8.72 6.59
CA LEU A 27 6.91 9.86 7.19
C LEU A 27 5.58 9.47 7.85
N PHE A 28 4.88 8.51 7.24
CA PHE A 28 3.59 8.01 7.69
C PHE A 28 3.79 6.91 8.72
N ASN A 29 3.41 7.19 9.96
CA ASN A 29 3.41 6.20 11.01
C ASN A 29 2.16 5.33 10.91
N ILE A 30 2.32 4.09 10.44
CA ILE A 30 1.26 3.10 10.37
C ILE A 30 0.88 2.65 11.79
N GLU A 31 -0.40 2.79 12.12
CA GLU A 31 -0.97 2.30 13.38
C GLU A 31 -1.64 0.94 13.19
N PHE A 32 -2.26 0.71 12.03
CA PHE A 32 -3.06 -0.49 11.79
C PHE A 32 -3.25 -0.74 10.29
N LEU A 33 -3.14 -1.99 9.87
CA LEU A 33 -3.46 -2.47 8.54
C LEU A 33 -4.41 -3.68 8.62
N GLU A 34 -5.57 -3.57 8.01
CA GLU A 34 -6.51 -4.67 7.78
C GLU A 34 -6.52 -5.03 6.30
N ILE A 35 -6.50 -6.33 6.02
CA ILE A 35 -6.80 -6.85 4.68
C ILE A 35 -7.88 -7.91 4.83
N ALA A 36 -9.02 -7.73 4.17
CA ALA A 36 -10.17 -8.61 4.33
C ALA A 36 -10.88 -8.88 2.99
N PRO A 37 -11.20 -10.15 2.66
CA PRO A 37 -10.79 -11.35 3.38
C PRO A 37 -9.28 -11.63 3.23
N THR A 38 -8.70 -12.33 4.20
CA THR A 38 -7.34 -12.88 4.12
C THR A 38 -7.41 -14.41 4.27
N PRO A 39 -6.87 -15.21 3.32
CA PRO A 39 -6.28 -14.75 2.05
C PRO A 39 -7.35 -14.20 1.11
N TRP A 40 -6.99 -13.21 0.29
CA TRP A 40 -7.90 -12.73 -0.75
C TRP A 40 -7.96 -13.68 -1.95
N GLU A 41 -9.13 -13.73 -2.58
CA GLU A 41 -9.40 -14.58 -3.74
C GLU A 41 -9.48 -13.73 -5.01
N MET A 42 -9.05 -14.30 -6.14
CA MET A 42 -9.24 -13.67 -7.45
C MET A 42 -10.72 -13.63 -7.83
N ASP A 43 -11.10 -12.67 -8.68
CA ASP A 43 -12.48 -12.43 -9.12
C ASP A 43 -13.48 -12.13 -7.98
N LYS A 44 -12.98 -11.85 -6.76
CA LYS A 44 -13.76 -11.37 -5.62
C LYS A 44 -13.18 -10.05 -5.11
N TYR A 45 -14.04 -9.20 -4.56
CA TYR A 45 -13.58 -7.99 -3.89
C TYR A 45 -12.87 -8.35 -2.59
N PHE A 46 -11.77 -7.66 -2.36
CA PHE A 46 -11.13 -7.55 -1.06
C PHE A 46 -10.94 -6.08 -0.73
N PHE A 47 -10.75 -5.81 0.56
CA PHE A 47 -10.67 -4.50 1.13
C PHE A 47 -9.37 -4.35 1.88
N THR A 48 -8.77 -3.17 1.79
CA THR A 48 -7.68 -2.78 2.68
C THR A 48 -8.08 -1.54 3.46
N LEU A 49 -7.72 -1.51 4.75
CA LEU A 49 -7.74 -0.30 5.57
C LEU A 49 -6.34 -0.13 6.12
N LEU A 50 -5.64 0.91 5.65
CA LEU A 50 -4.38 1.37 6.21
C LEU A 50 -4.63 2.65 7.01
N ARG A 51 -4.48 2.56 8.33
CA ARG A 51 -4.64 3.67 9.27
C ARG A 51 -3.29 4.11 9.80
N GLY A 52 -3.12 5.42 9.88
CA GLY A 52 -1.94 6.01 10.49
C GLY A 52 -1.97 7.52 10.43
N TYR A 53 -0.84 8.16 10.68
CA TYR A 53 -0.73 9.61 10.71
C TYR A 53 0.67 10.05 10.27
N ILE A 54 0.78 11.29 9.80
CA ILE A 54 2.07 11.92 9.52
C ILE A 54 2.48 12.68 10.78
N LEU A 55 3.66 12.34 11.33
CA LEU A 55 4.19 12.95 12.55
C LEU A 55 4.48 14.45 12.33
N ASP A 56 3.92 15.31 13.19
CA ASP A 56 4.16 16.77 13.19
C ASP A 56 5.65 17.12 13.27
N SER A 57 6.44 16.31 13.99
CA SER A 57 7.89 16.50 14.10
C SER A 57 8.65 16.32 12.78
N LYS A 58 8.00 15.81 11.74
CA LYS A 58 8.55 15.66 10.38
C LYS A 58 8.00 16.69 9.39
N VAL A 59 7.26 17.69 9.88
CA VAL A 59 6.62 18.76 9.10
C VAL A 59 7.35 20.08 9.33
N ASP A 60 8.35 20.38 8.50
CA ASP A 60 9.10 21.64 8.59
C ASP A 60 8.36 22.82 7.92
N ASP A 61 7.57 22.52 6.89
CA ASP A 61 6.74 23.48 6.14
C ASP A 61 5.41 22.81 5.77
N ALA A 62 4.35 23.21 6.47
CA ALA A 62 3.03 22.61 6.32
C ALA A 62 2.39 22.93 4.96
N GLU A 63 2.57 24.14 4.41
CA GLU A 63 1.98 24.52 3.13
C GLU A 63 2.67 23.77 1.98
N ASN A 64 3.99 23.63 2.06
CA ASN A 64 4.73 22.83 1.10
C ASN A 64 4.39 21.34 1.22
N LEU A 65 4.25 20.81 2.44
CA LEU A 65 3.89 19.41 2.65
C LEU A 65 2.51 19.09 2.08
N ASP A 66 1.52 19.96 2.26
CA ASP A 66 0.18 19.76 1.69
C ASP A 66 0.22 19.62 0.16
N LYS A 67 0.98 20.49 -0.53
CA LYS A 67 1.20 20.40 -1.97
C LYS A 67 1.88 19.08 -2.37
N LEU A 68 2.88 18.65 -1.62
CA LEU A 68 3.56 17.37 -1.86
C LEU A 68 2.63 16.17 -1.65
N LEU A 69 1.76 16.22 -0.62
CA LEU A 69 0.77 15.17 -0.36
C LEU A 69 -0.30 15.09 -1.46
N ALA A 70 -0.71 16.24 -2.01
CA ALA A 70 -1.65 16.29 -3.13
C ALA A 70 -1.12 15.62 -4.41
N ASN A 71 0.22 15.58 -4.57
CA ASN A 71 0.90 14.97 -5.71
C ASN A 71 1.60 13.64 -5.37
N ALA A 72 1.40 13.12 -4.15
CA ALA A 72 2.03 11.87 -3.74
C ALA A 72 1.65 10.71 -4.66
N THR A 73 2.54 9.72 -4.76
CA THR A 73 2.33 8.54 -5.60
C THR A 73 2.47 7.26 -4.79
N VAL A 74 1.85 6.18 -5.28
CA VAL A 74 2.10 4.82 -4.84
C VAL A 74 2.67 4.02 -5.99
N LYS A 75 3.84 3.45 -5.78
CA LYS A 75 4.44 2.43 -6.62
C LYS A 75 4.07 1.05 -6.07
N ILE A 76 3.53 0.20 -6.94
CA ILE A 76 3.15 -1.17 -6.65
C ILE A 76 4.07 -2.07 -7.47
N SER A 77 4.87 -2.88 -6.78
CA SER A 77 5.78 -3.86 -7.38
C SER A 77 5.23 -5.26 -7.15
N LEU A 78 5.15 -6.05 -8.22
CA LEU A 78 4.59 -7.39 -8.19
C LEU A 78 5.61 -8.41 -8.69
N CYS A 79 5.96 -9.38 -7.85
CA CYS A 79 6.83 -10.50 -8.18
C CYS A 79 6.07 -11.81 -7.97
N VAL A 80 6.31 -12.82 -8.81
CA VAL A 80 5.69 -14.14 -8.64
C VAL A 80 6.70 -15.27 -8.77
N VAL A 81 6.62 -16.20 -7.82
CA VAL A 81 7.31 -17.48 -7.84
C VAL A 81 6.29 -18.56 -8.20
N LEU A 82 6.47 -19.18 -9.36
CA LEU A 82 5.60 -20.25 -9.84
C LEU A 82 5.75 -21.52 -8.97
N PRO A 83 4.78 -22.47 -9.01
CA PRO A 83 4.89 -23.75 -8.30
C PRO A 83 6.16 -24.54 -8.64
N SER A 84 6.73 -24.32 -9.83
CA SER A 84 8.00 -24.92 -10.27
C SER A 84 9.24 -24.31 -9.61
N GLY A 85 9.09 -23.26 -8.81
CA GLY A 85 10.18 -22.45 -8.25
C GLY A 85 10.74 -21.40 -9.21
N LYS A 86 10.23 -21.31 -10.45
CA LYS A 86 10.64 -20.28 -11.41
C LYS A 86 10.06 -18.92 -11.02
N GLU A 87 10.92 -17.91 -10.93
CA GLU A 87 10.49 -16.52 -10.79
C GLU A 87 10.18 -15.91 -12.16
N LEU A 88 9.09 -15.14 -12.24
CA LEU A 88 8.79 -14.32 -13.42
C LEU A 88 9.29 -12.89 -13.23
N PRO A 89 9.58 -12.17 -14.34
CA PRO A 89 10.01 -10.78 -14.27
C PRO A 89 9.01 -9.91 -13.49
N PRO A 90 9.48 -8.96 -12.67
CA PRO A 90 8.62 -8.10 -11.88
C PRO A 90 7.77 -7.18 -12.77
N ARG A 91 6.57 -6.85 -12.29
CA ARG A 91 5.71 -5.81 -12.88
C ARG A 91 5.62 -4.64 -11.91
N GLU A 92 5.69 -3.42 -12.43
CA GLU A 92 5.60 -2.21 -11.62
C GLU A 92 4.51 -1.30 -12.16
N TYR A 93 3.73 -0.70 -11.24
CA TYR A 93 2.69 0.26 -11.55
C TYR A 93 2.84 1.47 -10.63
N THR A 94 2.68 2.67 -11.16
CA THR A 94 2.66 3.89 -10.37
C THR A 94 1.32 4.58 -10.55
N ILE A 95 0.67 4.90 -9.44
CA ILE A 95 -0.60 5.62 -9.41
C ILE A 95 -0.52 6.81 -8.45
N PRO A 96 -1.36 7.84 -8.61
CA PRO A 96 -1.50 8.90 -7.61
C PRO A 96 -2.05 8.35 -6.28
N LEU A 97 -1.47 8.77 -5.15
CA LEU A 97 -2.00 8.50 -3.81
C LEU A 97 -3.05 9.56 -3.45
N ARG A 98 -4.26 9.37 -3.97
CA ARG A 98 -5.39 10.27 -3.72
C ARG A 98 -6.70 9.50 -3.80
N THR A 99 -7.79 10.11 -3.35
CA THR A 99 -9.12 9.54 -3.59
C THR A 99 -9.40 9.48 -5.09
N ILE A 100 -9.48 8.26 -5.63
CA ILE A 100 -9.61 8.02 -7.08
C ILE A 100 -10.23 6.65 -7.36
N ALA A 101 -11.12 6.60 -8.35
CA ALA A 101 -11.71 5.36 -8.84
C ALA A 101 -10.97 4.86 -10.09
N PHE A 102 -10.67 3.56 -10.12
CA PHE A 102 -10.13 2.85 -11.28
C PHE A 102 -11.22 1.98 -11.88
N GLN A 103 -12.02 2.60 -12.75
CA GLN A 103 -13.18 1.96 -13.39
C GLN A 103 -14.12 1.35 -12.32
N THR A 104 -14.75 0.22 -12.64
CA THR A 104 -15.67 -0.47 -11.74
C THR A 104 -14.98 -1.45 -10.81
N PHE A 105 -13.66 -1.61 -10.86
CA PHE A 105 -12.97 -2.72 -10.18
C PHE A 105 -12.15 -2.28 -8.98
N ALA A 106 -11.72 -1.02 -8.91
CA ALA A 106 -10.95 -0.50 -7.78
C ALA A 106 -11.38 0.91 -7.39
N HIS A 107 -11.26 1.20 -6.10
CA HIS A 107 -11.32 2.56 -5.58
C HIS A 107 -10.29 2.72 -4.47
N VAL A 108 -9.61 3.87 -4.46
CA VAL A 108 -8.82 4.35 -3.34
C VAL A 108 -9.61 5.50 -2.73
N SER A 109 -9.85 5.45 -1.42
CA SER A 109 -10.47 6.51 -0.64
C SER A 109 -9.59 6.91 0.52
N ILE A 110 -9.49 8.19 0.78
CA ILE A 110 -8.81 8.71 1.97
C ILE A 110 -9.85 9.34 2.88
N ARG A 111 -9.81 9.04 4.17
CA ARG A 111 -10.70 9.64 5.17
C ARG A 111 -9.94 10.25 6.33
N ASP A 112 -10.51 11.31 6.89
CA ASP A 112 -10.03 11.92 8.14
C ASP A 112 -10.55 11.18 9.39
N THR A 113 -10.16 11.67 10.57
CA THR A 113 -10.60 11.16 11.88
C THR A 113 -12.11 11.18 12.11
N THR A 114 -12.84 12.03 11.40
CA THR A 114 -14.29 12.16 11.50
C THR A 114 -15.03 11.33 10.45
N GLY A 115 -14.30 10.67 9.55
CA GLY A 115 -14.83 9.85 8.47
C GLY A 115 -15.17 10.62 7.21
N ASN A 116 -14.82 11.91 7.09
CA ASN A 116 -15.02 12.65 5.85
C ASN A 116 -14.04 12.16 4.80
N TYR A 117 -14.51 12.03 3.56
CA TYR A 117 -13.65 11.72 2.43
C TYR A 117 -12.81 12.94 2.05
N MET A 118 -11.51 12.73 1.92
CA MET A 118 -10.51 13.73 1.60
C MET A 118 -9.94 13.49 0.20
N ALA A 119 -9.44 14.55 -0.45
CA ALA A 119 -8.79 14.40 -1.75
C ALA A 119 -7.45 13.66 -1.64
N HIS A 120 -6.64 13.99 -0.63
CA HIS A 120 -5.33 13.40 -0.35
C HIS A 120 -5.09 13.30 1.16
N LEU A 121 -3.97 12.72 1.57
CA LEU A 121 -3.55 12.65 2.97
C LEU A 121 -3.36 14.05 3.56
N THR A 122 -3.58 14.18 4.86
CA THR A 122 -3.36 15.41 5.63
C THR A 122 -2.35 15.17 6.74
N ALA A 123 -1.54 16.19 7.04
CA ALA A 123 -0.58 16.15 8.15
C ALA A 123 -1.25 16.42 9.50
N GLY A 124 -0.61 15.96 10.58
CA GLY A 124 -1.01 16.23 11.97
C GLY A 124 -2.31 15.57 12.44
N ASN A 125 -2.93 14.75 11.60
CA ASN A 125 -4.15 14.02 11.92
C ASN A 125 -4.03 12.55 11.49
N MET A 126 -4.90 11.71 12.06
CA MET A 126 -5.08 10.34 11.58
C MET A 126 -5.75 10.36 10.20
N ASN A 127 -5.27 9.50 9.33
CA ASN A 127 -5.80 9.24 8.00
C ASN A 127 -6.10 7.74 7.89
N ASP A 128 -7.23 7.43 7.26
CA ASP A 128 -7.53 6.10 6.75
C ASP A 128 -7.34 6.12 5.24
N ILE A 129 -6.48 5.25 4.70
CA ILE A 129 -6.44 4.89 3.29
C ILE A 129 -7.24 3.59 3.16
N LEU A 130 -8.35 3.66 2.44
CA LEU A 130 -9.20 2.54 2.12
C LEU A 130 -9.02 2.16 0.67
N THR A 131 -8.96 0.86 0.41
CA THR A 131 -9.15 0.35 -0.95
C THR A 131 -10.24 -0.70 -0.99
N ASP A 132 -11.08 -0.67 -2.01
CA ASP A 132 -11.82 -1.83 -2.47
C ASP A 132 -11.24 -2.21 -3.83
N TYR A 133 -10.88 -3.48 -4.01
CA TYR A 133 -10.33 -3.94 -5.27
C TYR A 133 -10.71 -5.38 -5.57
N MET A 134 -10.89 -5.66 -6.86
CA MET A 134 -11.00 -7.01 -7.40
C MET A 134 -9.89 -7.20 -8.43
N ILE A 135 -9.08 -8.24 -8.26
CA ILE A 135 -8.08 -8.64 -9.26
C ILE A 135 -8.69 -9.72 -10.16
N PRO A 136 -8.86 -9.47 -11.47
CA PRO A 136 -9.33 -10.50 -12.38
C PRO A 136 -8.31 -11.64 -12.51
N ALA A 137 -8.75 -12.88 -12.33
CA ALA A 137 -7.88 -14.07 -12.36
C ALA A 137 -7.09 -14.20 -13.67
N MET A 138 -7.65 -13.70 -14.78
CA MET A 138 -7.01 -13.73 -16.10
C MET A 138 -5.67 -12.96 -16.19
N PHE A 139 -5.39 -12.05 -15.25
CA PHE A 139 -4.15 -11.25 -15.24
C PHE A 139 -3.06 -11.83 -14.32
N ILE A 140 -3.38 -12.88 -13.58
CA ILE A 140 -2.55 -13.43 -12.50
C ILE A 140 -2.18 -14.89 -12.81
N GLU A 141 -0.91 -15.18 -12.69
CA GLU A 141 -0.36 -16.54 -12.71
C GLU A 141 -0.58 -17.23 -11.37
N ARG A 142 -0.77 -18.56 -11.41
CA ARG A 142 -0.78 -19.39 -10.21
C ARG A 142 0.60 -19.39 -9.56
N GLY A 143 0.69 -19.05 -8.27
CA GLY A 143 1.96 -19.05 -7.54
C GLY A 143 1.98 -18.20 -6.28
N THR A 144 3.15 -18.07 -5.67
CA THR A 144 3.39 -17.18 -4.53
C THR A 144 3.73 -15.79 -5.05
N TRP A 145 2.86 -14.83 -4.77
CA TRP A 145 3.04 -13.44 -5.13
C TRP A 145 3.62 -12.64 -3.98
N ASN A 146 4.64 -11.83 -4.25
CA ASN A 146 5.10 -10.76 -3.38
C ASN A 146 4.62 -9.42 -3.94
N PHE A 147 3.96 -8.64 -3.11
CA PHE A 147 3.47 -7.30 -3.43
C PHE A 147 4.23 -6.29 -2.59
N GLY A 148 5.02 -5.43 -3.23
CA GLY A 148 5.61 -4.25 -2.62
C GLY A 148 4.75 -3.04 -2.88
N VAL A 149 4.49 -2.25 -1.84
CA VAL A 149 3.73 -0.99 -1.90
C VAL A 149 4.60 0.11 -1.30
N LEU A 150 4.97 1.07 -2.13
CA LEU A 150 5.86 2.17 -1.78
C LEU A 150 5.18 3.50 -2.09
N ALA A 151 4.85 4.26 -1.06
CA ALA A 151 4.25 5.58 -1.19
C ALA A 151 5.33 6.66 -1.05
N GLU A 152 5.37 7.61 -1.98
CA GLU A 152 6.42 8.61 -2.13
C GLU A 152 5.85 10.01 -2.37
N LEU A 153 6.56 11.01 -1.84
CA LEU A 153 6.39 12.41 -2.18
C LEU A 153 7.26 12.77 -3.40
N GLU A 154 6.88 13.83 -4.14
CA GLU A 154 7.64 14.29 -5.32
C GLU A 154 9.07 14.74 -4.99
N ASP A 155 9.35 15.09 -3.73
CA ASP A 155 10.68 15.46 -3.26
C ASP A 155 11.58 14.26 -2.88
N GLY A 156 11.09 13.03 -3.11
CA GLY A 156 11.82 11.78 -2.89
C GLY A 156 11.74 11.24 -1.46
N ARG A 157 10.98 11.88 -0.56
CA ARG A 157 10.71 11.31 0.77
C ARG A 157 9.66 10.20 0.69
N TYR A 158 9.81 9.19 1.54
CA TYR A 158 8.91 8.06 1.62
C TYR A 158 7.79 8.31 2.62
N LEU A 159 6.53 8.15 2.21
CA LEU A 159 5.39 8.14 3.12
C LEU A 159 5.37 6.82 3.88
N PHE A 160 5.22 5.70 3.19
CA PHE A 160 5.32 4.38 3.79
C PHE A 160 5.79 3.34 2.77
N ALA A 161 6.36 2.25 3.27
CA ALA A 161 6.78 1.11 2.47
C ALA A 161 6.40 -0.19 3.20
N ILE A 162 5.57 -0.99 2.54
CA ILE A 162 5.12 -2.28 3.05
C ILE A 162 5.27 -3.34 1.96
N GLU A 163 5.55 -4.57 2.38
CA GLU A 163 5.58 -5.74 1.52
C GLU A 163 4.66 -6.79 2.11
N LEU A 164 4.01 -7.58 1.25
CA LEU A 164 3.21 -8.72 1.68
C LEU A 164 3.41 -9.87 0.71
N THR A 165 3.16 -11.09 1.16
CA THR A 165 3.30 -12.28 0.32
C THR A 165 2.05 -13.14 0.41
N GLN A 166 1.48 -13.58 -0.72
CA GLN A 166 0.31 -14.45 -0.73
C GLN A 166 0.35 -15.44 -1.89
N TRP A 167 -0.07 -16.67 -1.63
CA TRP A 167 -0.38 -17.63 -2.69
C TRP A 167 -1.67 -17.25 -3.40
N LEU A 168 -1.64 -17.18 -4.73
CA LEU A 168 -2.80 -16.94 -5.58
C LEU A 168 -3.00 -18.08 -6.55
N GLU A 169 -4.25 -18.54 -6.69
CA GLU A 169 -4.59 -19.59 -7.66
C GLU A 169 -4.52 -19.11 -9.11
N GLY A 170 -4.65 -17.79 -9.35
CA GLY A 170 -4.52 -17.20 -10.69
C GLY A 170 -5.50 -17.78 -11.71
N ARG A 171 -5.10 -17.71 -12.99
CA ARG A 171 -5.85 -18.30 -14.10
C ARG A 171 -5.98 -19.82 -13.92
N ARG A 172 -7.22 -20.30 -13.87
CA ARG A 172 -7.51 -21.73 -14.04
C ARG A 172 -7.45 -22.06 -15.53
N GLU A 173 -6.65 -23.06 -15.88
CA GLU A 173 -6.63 -23.67 -17.23
C GLU A 173 -7.96 -24.36 -17.56
#